data_AF-A0A1I4YXZ7-F1
#
_entry.id   AF-A0A1I4YXZ7-F1
#
_cell.length_a   1.000
_cell.length_b   1.000
_cell.length_c   1.000
_cell.angle_alpha   90.00
_cell.angle_beta   90.00
_cell.angle_gamma   90.00
#
_symmetry.space_group_name_H-M   'P 1'
#
loop_
_entity.id
_entity.type
_entity.pdbx_description
1 polymer ?
#
loop_
_entity_poly.entity_id
_entity_poly.type
_entity_poly.pdbx_seq_one_letter_code
_entity_poly.pdbx_strand_id
1 'polypeptide(L)'
;MGLDWRPLGKPKPECKERFDQLFRILNGTDPIPVIPGTKKRYSREVLKEEWFEIQIPSYETIKAPMVGRDPEADEWVKTQYDESDKSDSLEFWYQHYKGYYVIELAKETDGVPVYISEIQDENVFRGKFLTTFCKELIGEELYEAAWETHLADSTLQYGERLLEIADQLAAKHDLQYLKDQHLPPDIEVGSLPSQVHILYAAARWLIFYGKNGHGFEADE
;
A
#
# COMPACT_ATOMS: atom_id res chain seq x y z
N MET A 1 -5.19 13.80 10.12
CA MET A 1 -5.27 13.76 8.65
C MET A 1 -3.91 14.12 8.09
N GLY A 2 -3.51 13.46 7.02
CA GLY A 2 -2.20 13.56 6.38
C GLY A 2 -1.89 12.27 5.63
N LEU A 3 -1.10 12.40 4.57
CA LEU A 3 -0.86 11.40 3.55
C LEU A 3 -0.62 9.95 4.04
N ASP A 4 -1.41 9.05 3.49
CA ASP A 4 -1.28 7.59 3.50
C ASP A 4 -1.15 7.08 2.05
N TRP A 5 -0.35 6.04 1.85
CA TRP A 5 -0.20 5.37 0.55
C TRP A 5 -0.80 3.99 0.64
N ARG A 6 -1.99 3.84 0.08
CA ARG A 6 -2.70 2.56 0.03
C ARG A 6 -2.30 1.81 -1.23
N PRO A 7 -1.86 0.55 -1.15
CA PRO A 7 -1.51 -0.21 -2.34
C PRO A 7 -2.78 -0.49 -3.15
N LEU A 8 -2.78 -0.12 -4.42
CA LEU A 8 -3.88 -0.44 -5.33
C LEU A 8 -3.91 -1.94 -5.60
N GLY A 9 -5.06 -2.51 -5.92
CA GLY A 9 -5.09 -3.85 -6.50
C GLY A 9 -4.41 -3.86 -7.87
N LYS A 10 -3.73 -4.95 -8.21
CA LYS A 10 -3.15 -5.13 -9.54
C LYS A 10 -4.20 -5.70 -10.49
N PRO A 11 -4.19 -5.36 -11.78
CA PRO A 11 -5.14 -5.96 -12.70
C PRO A 11 -4.93 -7.47 -12.83
N LYS A 12 -6.03 -8.21 -13.00
CA LYS A 12 -5.97 -9.59 -13.51
C LYS A 12 -5.25 -9.59 -14.87
N PRO A 13 -4.48 -10.64 -15.23
CA PRO A 13 -3.64 -10.65 -16.41
C PRO A 13 -4.35 -10.26 -17.72
N GLU A 14 -5.59 -10.69 -17.88
CA GLU A 14 -6.45 -10.42 -19.05
C GLU A 14 -7.16 -9.07 -19.00
N CYS A 15 -7.08 -8.34 -17.88
CA CYS A 15 -7.82 -7.11 -17.63
C CYS A 15 -6.97 -5.84 -17.67
N LYS A 16 -5.66 -5.91 -17.97
CA LYS A 16 -4.75 -4.75 -17.90
C LYS A 16 -5.25 -3.53 -18.68
N GLU A 17 -5.65 -3.71 -19.93
CA GLU A 17 -6.13 -2.59 -20.77
C GLU A 17 -7.40 -1.96 -20.20
N ARG A 18 -8.34 -2.81 -19.72
CA ARG A 18 -9.59 -2.35 -19.14
C ARG A 18 -9.37 -1.64 -17.81
N PHE A 19 -8.44 -2.14 -16.99
CA PHE A 19 -8.04 -1.52 -15.74
C PHE A 19 -7.47 -0.11 -15.96
N ASP A 20 -6.55 0.06 -16.91
CA ASP A 20 -5.98 1.37 -17.21
C ASP A 20 -7.04 2.33 -17.77
N GLN A 21 -7.94 1.82 -18.62
CA GLN A 21 -9.04 2.62 -19.15
C GLN A 21 -9.99 3.09 -18.03
N LEU A 22 -10.39 2.18 -17.14
CA LEU A 22 -11.24 2.52 -15.99
C LEU A 22 -10.56 3.51 -15.07
N PHE A 23 -9.26 3.35 -14.80
CA PHE A 23 -8.49 4.32 -14.02
C PHE A 23 -8.52 5.72 -14.63
N ARG A 24 -8.29 5.85 -15.95
CA ARG A 24 -8.37 7.16 -16.64
C ARG A 24 -9.77 7.76 -16.60
N ILE A 25 -10.83 6.95 -16.74
CA ILE A 25 -12.21 7.42 -16.63
C ILE A 25 -12.53 7.87 -15.20
N LEU A 26 -12.13 7.08 -14.20
CA LEU A 26 -12.35 7.37 -12.80
C LEU A 26 -11.53 8.60 -12.38
N ASN A 27 -10.34 8.84 -12.90
CA ASN A 27 -9.61 10.09 -12.62
C ASN A 27 -10.07 11.29 -13.47
N GLY A 28 -11.10 11.13 -14.29
CA GLY A 28 -11.68 12.22 -15.10
C GLY A 28 -10.83 12.62 -16.31
N THR A 29 -9.77 11.86 -16.62
CA THR A 29 -8.97 12.03 -17.83
C THR A 29 -9.78 11.67 -19.08
N ASP A 30 -10.50 10.55 -19.01
CA ASP A 30 -11.35 10.05 -20.10
C ASP A 30 -12.84 10.24 -19.77
N PRO A 31 -13.71 10.50 -20.76
CA PRO A 31 -15.14 10.65 -20.52
C PRO A 31 -15.81 9.31 -20.20
N ILE A 32 -16.79 9.32 -19.30
CA ILE A 32 -17.62 8.15 -18.96
C ILE A 32 -18.32 7.60 -20.21
N PRO A 33 -18.18 6.31 -20.56
CA PRO A 33 -18.76 5.75 -21.79
C PRO A 33 -20.30 5.72 -21.80
N VAL A 34 -20.87 5.70 -23.01
CA VAL A 34 -22.31 5.50 -23.24
C VAL A 34 -22.62 4.00 -23.22
N ILE A 35 -23.72 3.62 -22.56
CA ILE A 35 -24.19 2.23 -22.49
C ILE A 35 -24.62 1.79 -23.91
N PRO A 36 -24.06 0.68 -24.44
CA PRO A 36 -24.38 0.19 -25.77
C PRO A 36 -25.88 0.05 -26.01
N GLY A 37 -26.37 0.53 -27.15
CA GLY A 37 -27.80 0.49 -27.49
C GLY A 37 -28.66 1.54 -26.79
N THR A 38 -28.07 2.45 -26.02
CA THR A 38 -28.80 3.53 -25.34
C THR A 38 -28.14 4.90 -25.55
N LYS A 39 -28.81 5.97 -25.09
CA LYS A 39 -28.22 7.33 -24.98
C LYS A 39 -27.68 7.64 -23.58
N LYS A 40 -27.78 6.70 -22.63
CA LYS A 40 -27.39 6.89 -21.23
C LYS A 40 -25.91 6.55 -21.04
N ARG A 41 -25.22 7.25 -20.15
CA ARG A 41 -23.86 6.90 -19.72
C ARG A 41 -23.89 5.94 -18.53
N TYR A 42 -22.82 5.17 -18.35
CA TYR A 42 -22.63 4.41 -17.11
C TYR A 42 -22.59 5.36 -15.91
N SER A 43 -22.94 4.88 -14.72
CA SER A 43 -22.66 5.64 -13.49
C SER A 43 -21.20 5.45 -13.10
N ARG A 44 -20.67 6.38 -12.31
CA ARG A 44 -19.28 6.32 -11.83
C ARG A 44 -19.11 5.16 -10.84
N GLU A 45 -20.14 4.88 -10.06
CA GLU A 45 -20.21 3.81 -9.07
C GLU A 45 -20.08 2.44 -9.74
N VAL A 46 -20.82 2.19 -10.83
CA VAL A 46 -20.74 0.93 -11.59
C VAL A 46 -19.35 0.72 -12.18
N LEU A 47 -18.71 1.78 -12.69
CA LEU A 47 -17.35 1.69 -13.21
C LEU A 47 -16.32 1.46 -12.09
N LYS A 48 -16.58 1.99 -10.89
CA LYS A 48 -15.73 1.78 -9.71
C LYS A 48 -15.84 0.33 -9.22
N GLU A 49 -17.05 -0.22 -9.16
CA GLU A 49 -17.29 -1.64 -8.85
C GLU A 49 -16.58 -2.55 -9.85
N GLU A 50 -16.78 -2.32 -11.15
CA GLU A 50 -16.08 -3.05 -12.21
C GLU A 50 -14.56 -2.97 -12.03
N TRP A 51 -14.04 -1.78 -11.72
CA TRP A 51 -12.61 -1.59 -11.52
C TRP A 51 -12.08 -2.44 -10.37
N PHE A 52 -12.79 -2.55 -9.25
CA PHE A 52 -12.39 -3.43 -8.15
C PHE A 52 -12.53 -4.92 -8.49
N GLU A 53 -13.56 -5.33 -9.23
CA GLU A 53 -13.78 -6.74 -9.60
C GLU A 53 -12.68 -7.32 -10.50
N ILE A 54 -12.05 -6.49 -11.32
CA ILE A 54 -10.97 -6.89 -12.22
C ILE A 54 -9.57 -6.83 -11.59
N GLN A 55 -9.48 -6.54 -10.29
CA GLN A 55 -8.23 -6.47 -9.55
C GLN A 55 -7.95 -7.74 -8.75
N ILE A 56 -6.68 -7.92 -8.42
CA ILE A 56 -6.16 -8.83 -7.41
C ILE A 56 -5.70 -7.95 -6.24
N PRO A 57 -6.22 -8.15 -5.02
CA PRO A 57 -5.89 -7.32 -3.87
C PRO A 57 -4.41 -7.42 -3.48
N SER A 58 -3.90 -6.37 -2.84
CA SER A 58 -2.52 -6.29 -2.36
C SER A 58 -2.17 -7.38 -1.33
N TYR A 59 -3.15 -7.81 -0.54
CA TYR A 59 -2.98 -8.85 0.48
C TYR A 59 -2.52 -10.20 -0.09
N GLU A 60 -2.95 -10.54 -1.32
CA GLU A 60 -2.47 -11.75 -2.00
C GLU A 60 -0.98 -11.65 -2.38
N THR A 61 -0.53 -10.46 -2.77
CA THR A 61 0.87 -10.21 -3.15
C THR A 61 1.80 -10.27 -1.95
N ILE A 62 1.37 -9.77 -0.78
CA ILE A 62 2.16 -9.92 0.46
C ILE A 62 2.04 -11.32 1.07
N LYS A 63 1.23 -12.20 0.46
CA LYS A 63 0.96 -13.57 0.93
C LYS A 63 0.42 -13.57 2.36
N ALA A 64 -0.49 -12.65 2.67
CA ALA A 64 -1.24 -12.68 3.92
C ALA A 64 -2.15 -13.92 3.91
N PRO A 65 -2.15 -14.75 4.96
CA PRO A 65 -3.05 -15.89 5.07
C PRO A 65 -4.50 -15.42 5.29
N MET A 66 -5.47 -16.18 4.79
CA MET A 66 -6.88 -15.84 4.84
C MET A 66 -7.68 -16.79 5.74
N VAL A 67 -8.49 -16.21 6.62
CA VAL A 67 -9.36 -16.96 7.53
C VAL A 67 -10.39 -17.79 6.75
N GLY A 68 -10.55 -19.05 7.13
CA GLY A 68 -11.38 -20.06 6.48
C GLY A 68 -10.73 -20.72 5.27
N ARG A 69 -9.48 -20.36 4.94
CA ARG A 69 -8.66 -20.98 3.89
C ARG A 69 -7.35 -21.52 4.45
N ASP A 70 -6.63 -20.70 5.21
CA ASP A 70 -5.27 -20.99 5.68
C ASP A 70 -5.27 -21.27 7.19
N PRO A 71 -4.74 -22.42 7.65
CA PRO A 71 -4.81 -22.82 9.06
C PRO A 71 -4.18 -21.82 10.05
N GLU A 72 -3.12 -21.13 9.63
CA GLU A 72 -2.43 -20.11 10.44
C GLU A 72 -3.30 -18.87 10.72
N ALA A 73 -4.18 -18.48 9.78
CA ALA A 73 -5.15 -17.41 10.01
C ALA A 73 -6.33 -17.87 10.87
N ASP A 74 -6.73 -19.14 10.77
CA ASP A 74 -7.77 -19.69 11.65
C ASP A 74 -7.28 -19.76 13.11
N GLU A 75 -6.02 -20.15 13.32
CA GLU A 75 -5.39 -20.12 14.64
C GLU A 75 -5.29 -18.69 15.19
N TRP A 76 -5.00 -17.70 14.34
CA TRP A 76 -5.04 -16.30 14.72
C TRP A 76 -6.40 -15.87 15.28
N VAL A 77 -7.51 -16.22 14.61
CA VAL A 77 -8.87 -15.91 15.11
C VAL A 77 -9.11 -16.53 16.49
N LYS A 78 -8.62 -17.75 16.71
CA LYS A 78 -8.72 -18.41 18.01
C LYS A 78 -7.93 -17.67 19.09
N THR A 79 -6.73 -17.20 18.78
CA THR A 79 -5.92 -16.39 19.69
C THR A 79 -6.63 -15.07 20.04
N GLN A 80 -7.14 -14.35 19.05
CA GLN A 80 -7.90 -13.12 19.28
C GLN A 80 -9.13 -13.36 20.16
N TYR A 81 -9.86 -14.45 19.91
CA TYR A 81 -10.97 -14.86 20.77
C TYR A 81 -10.54 -15.17 22.20
N ASP A 82 -9.41 -15.87 22.37
CA ASP A 82 -8.91 -16.28 23.67
C ASP A 82 -8.46 -15.09 24.53
N GLU A 83 -8.02 -14.00 23.90
CA GLU A 83 -7.63 -12.72 24.52
C GLU A 83 -8.81 -11.74 24.73
N SER A 84 -9.94 -12.00 24.08
CA SER A 84 -11.16 -11.20 24.22
C SER A 84 -11.84 -11.39 25.60
N ASP A 85 -12.91 -10.62 25.84
CA ASP A 85 -13.77 -10.80 27.02
C ASP A 85 -14.66 -12.06 26.95
N LYS A 86 -14.63 -12.78 25.81
CA LYS A 86 -15.41 -14.00 25.53
C LYS A 86 -16.92 -13.78 25.67
N SER A 87 -17.38 -12.56 25.42
CA SER A 87 -18.82 -12.21 25.39
C SER A 87 -19.57 -12.91 24.26
N ASP A 88 -18.90 -13.14 23.13
CA ASP A 88 -19.39 -13.90 21.98
C ASP A 88 -18.88 -15.36 21.97
N SER A 89 -19.37 -16.17 21.02
CA SER A 89 -18.87 -17.53 20.78
C SER A 89 -17.71 -17.54 19.79
N LEU A 90 -16.80 -18.51 19.90
CA LEU A 90 -15.73 -18.70 18.92
C LEU A 90 -16.27 -18.91 17.49
N GLU A 91 -17.41 -19.59 17.34
CA GLU A 91 -18.06 -19.75 16.03
C GLU A 91 -18.48 -18.40 15.42
N PHE A 92 -19.00 -17.48 16.26
CA PHE A 92 -19.34 -16.13 15.81
C PHE A 92 -18.10 -15.39 15.28
N TRP A 93 -16.97 -15.50 15.98
CA TRP A 93 -15.70 -14.91 15.54
C TRP A 93 -15.24 -15.49 14.19
N TYR A 94 -15.26 -16.81 14.01
CA TYR A 94 -14.92 -17.40 12.71
C TYR A 94 -15.82 -16.92 11.57
N GLN A 95 -17.13 -16.80 11.80
CA GLN A 95 -18.02 -16.27 10.77
C GLN A 95 -17.77 -14.79 10.50
N HIS A 96 -17.47 -14.00 11.54
CA HIS A 96 -17.15 -12.57 11.43
C HIS A 96 -15.88 -12.32 10.61
N TYR A 97 -14.83 -13.10 10.86
CA TYR A 97 -13.54 -12.96 10.19
C TYR A 97 -13.42 -13.78 8.90
N LYS A 98 -14.45 -14.53 8.48
CA LYS A 98 -14.35 -15.39 7.29
C LYS A 98 -13.98 -14.57 6.04
N GLY A 99 -12.89 -14.96 5.38
CA GLY A 99 -12.37 -14.25 4.21
C GLY A 99 -11.49 -13.03 4.53
N TYR A 100 -11.25 -12.74 5.81
CA TYR A 100 -10.31 -11.71 6.26
C TYR A 100 -8.87 -12.15 6.00
N TYR A 101 -8.05 -11.23 5.51
CA TYR A 101 -6.60 -11.43 5.32
C TYR A 101 -5.85 -10.95 6.56
N VAL A 102 -5.08 -11.83 7.19
CA VAL A 102 -4.32 -11.53 8.42
C VAL A 102 -2.95 -10.98 8.03
N ILE A 103 -2.83 -9.65 7.92
CA ILE A 103 -1.62 -8.98 7.41
C ILE A 103 -0.42 -9.16 8.34
N GLU A 104 -0.62 -9.26 9.65
CA GLU A 104 0.47 -9.52 10.61
C GLU A 104 1.22 -10.84 10.36
N LEU A 105 0.59 -11.79 9.66
CA LEU A 105 1.16 -13.08 9.29
C LEU A 105 1.68 -13.11 7.84
N ALA A 106 1.75 -11.96 7.17
CA ALA A 106 2.23 -11.86 5.80
C ALA A 106 3.69 -12.35 5.67
N LYS A 107 3.96 -13.09 4.58
CA LYS A 107 5.28 -13.70 4.33
C LYS A 107 6.23 -12.75 3.62
N GLU A 108 5.71 -11.75 2.91
CA GLU A 108 6.50 -10.73 2.24
C GLU A 108 6.50 -9.43 3.06
N THR A 109 7.55 -9.23 3.86
CA THR A 109 7.65 -8.10 4.80
C THR A 109 7.91 -6.77 4.11
N ASP A 110 8.45 -6.77 2.89
CA ASP A 110 8.73 -5.52 2.17
C ASP A 110 7.45 -4.76 1.77
N GLY A 111 6.31 -5.46 1.69
CA GLY A 111 4.99 -4.86 1.48
C GLY A 111 4.25 -4.48 2.78
N VAL A 112 4.85 -4.71 3.94
CA VAL A 112 4.31 -4.38 5.27
C VAL A 112 5.26 -3.36 5.92
N PRO A 113 4.99 -2.05 5.78
CA PRO A 113 5.89 -1.01 6.23
C PRO A 113 5.90 -0.89 7.76
N VAL A 114 6.97 -0.29 8.29
CA VAL A 114 7.07 0.03 9.73
C VAL A 114 6.51 1.41 10.07
N TYR A 115 6.42 2.30 9.08
CA TYR A 115 5.80 3.61 9.22
C TYR A 115 4.33 3.49 8.82
N ILE A 116 3.47 3.23 9.81
CA ILE A 116 2.04 2.95 9.62
C ILE A 116 1.18 3.96 10.39
N SER A 117 -0.12 3.95 10.09
CA SER A 117 -1.15 4.61 10.89
C SER A 117 -1.92 3.56 11.68
N GLU A 118 -2.31 3.85 12.91
CA GLU A 118 -3.13 2.96 13.74
C GLU A 118 -4.57 2.78 13.22
N ILE A 119 -5.00 3.59 12.23
CA ILE A 119 -6.36 3.58 11.69
C ILE A 119 -6.46 3.03 10.27
N GLN A 120 -5.34 2.63 9.66
CA GLN A 120 -5.28 2.06 8.32
C GLN A 120 -4.81 0.61 8.43
N ASP A 121 -5.02 -0.18 7.37
CA ASP A 121 -4.45 -1.53 7.28
C ASP A 121 -2.92 -1.50 7.38
N GLU A 122 -2.33 -2.57 7.93
CA GLU A 122 -0.90 -2.62 8.26
C GLU A 122 0.01 -2.62 7.01
N ASN A 123 -0.53 -2.87 5.82
CA ASN A 123 0.21 -2.78 4.56
C ASN A 123 0.20 -1.39 3.91
N VAL A 124 -0.43 -0.40 4.55
CA VAL A 124 -0.49 1.00 4.11
C VAL A 124 0.74 1.75 4.64
N PHE A 125 1.49 2.39 3.76
CA PHE A 125 2.62 3.22 4.17
C PHE A 125 2.14 4.60 4.59
N ARG A 126 2.55 5.06 5.78
CA ARG A 126 2.25 6.41 6.27
C ARG A 126 3.12 7.46 5.57
N GLY A 127 2.71 7.88 4.37
CA GLY A 127 3.38 8.87 3.53
C GLY A 127 3.70 10.20 4.24
N LYS A 128 2.94 10.54 5.28
CA LYS A 128 3.18 11.71 6.14
C LYS A 128 4.60 11.79 6.72
N PHE A 129 5.24 10.65 7.04
CA PHE A 129 6.63 10.67 7.51
C PHE A 129 7.58 11.21 6.45
N LEU A 130 7.40 10.78 5.19
CA LEU A 130 8.19 11.28 4.08
C LEU A 130 7.94 12.78 3.85
N THR A 131 6.68 13.20 3.74
CA THR A 131 6.36 14.59 3.38
C THR A 131 6.64 15.60 4.50
N THR A 132 6.58 15.17 5.77
CA THR A 132 6.88 16.04 6.91
C THR A 132 8.39 16.17 7.14
N PHE A 133 9.11 15.05 7.09
CA PHE A 133 10.51 15.02 7.53
C PHE A 133 11.51 15.06 6.38
N CYS A 134 11.16 14.61 5.18
CA CYS A 134 12.13 14.42 4.09
C CYS A 134 11.94 15.40 2.93
N LYS A 135 10.99 16.34 3.00
CA LYS A 135 10.67 17.28 1.90
C LYS A 135 11.91 17.94 1.28
N GLU A 136 12.77 18.53 2.11
CA GLU A 136 13.97 19.24 1.65
C GLU A 136 15.01 18.30 1.03
N LEU A 137 14.98 17.00 1.38
CA LEU A 137 15.90 16.01 0.85
C LEU A 137 15.46 15.47 -0.52
N ILE A 138 14.15 15.29 -0.71
CA ILE A 138 13.58 14.73 -1.93
C ILE A 138 13.29 15.78 -3.00
N GLY A 139 13.22 17.05 -2.61
CA GLY A 139 12.92 18.17 -3.51
C GLY A 139 11.43 18.28 -3.86
N GLU A 140 11.07 19.39 -4.49
CA GLU A 140 9.67 19.75 -4.78
C GLU A 140 8.97 18.74 -5.70
N GLU A 141 9.64 18.29 -6.77
CA GLU A 141 9.06 17.35 -7.73
C GLU A 141 8.63 16.02 -7.09
N LEU A 142 9.50 15.38 -6.30
CA LEU A 142 9.16 14.12 -5.63
C LEU A 142 8.20 14.35 -4.47
N TYR A 143 8.29 15.50 -3.80
CA TYR A 143 7.32 15.88 -2.77
C TYR A 143 5.91 15.99 -3.36
N GLU A 144 5.73 16.64 -4.51
CA GLU A 144 4.42 16.75 -5.18
C GLU A 144 3.92 15.38 -5.65
N ALA A 145 4.80 14.58 -6.28
CA ALA A 145 4.46 13.23 -6.72
C ALA A 145 4.00 12.31 -5.57
N ALA A 146 4.43 12.56 -4.33
CA ALA A 146 3.96 11.83 -3.14
C ALA A 146 2.43 11.96 -2.92
N TRP A 147 1.83 13.06 -3.37
CA TRP A 147 0.40 13.36 -3.21
C TRP A 147 -0.45 12.91 -4.40
N GLU A 148 0.15 12.28 -5.39
CA GLU A 148 -0.54 11.77 -6.57
C GLU A 148 -0.79 10.26 -6.44
N THR A 149 -1.83 9.77 -7.11
CA THR A 149 -2.08 8.33 -7.25
C THR A 149 -1.29 7.80 -8.43
N HIS A 150 -0.53 6.73 -8.20
CA HIS A 150 0.38 6.14 -9.18
C HIS A 150 -0.08 4.76 -9.61
N LEU A 151 0.13 4.42 -10.88
CA LEU A 151 0.05 3.04 -11.36
C LEU A 151 1.38 2.33 -11.14
N ALA A 152 1.44 1.02 -11.43
CA ALA A 152 2.59 0.18 -11.09
C ALA A 152 3.94 0.72 -11.59
N ASP A 153 4.02 1.10 -12.86
CA ASP A 153 5.28 1.56 -13.45
C ASP A 153 5.76 2.88 -12.84
N SER A 154 4.84 3.83 -12.60
CA SER A 154 5.20 5.11 -11.98
C SER A 154 5.51 4.96 -10.49
N THR A 155 4.85 4.02 -9.80
CA THR A 155 5.16 3.63 -8.42
C THR A 155 6.58 3.08 -8.31
N LEU A 156 6.96 2.18 -9.22
CA LEU A 156 8.31 1.61 -9.26
C LEU A 156 9.36 2.70 -9.50
N GLN A 157 9.16 3.55 -10.51
CA GLN A 157 10.07 4.65 -10.81
C GLN A 157 10.21 5.63 -9.65
N TYR A 158 9.10 5.95 -8.97
CA TYR A 158 9.11 6.81 -7.81
C TYR A 158 9.92 6.19 -6.65
N GLY A 159 9.71 4.89 -6.38
CA GLY A 159 10.49 4.15 -5.38
C GLY A 159 11.99 4.09 -5.71
N GLU A 160 12.35 3.87 -6.97
CA GLU A 160 13.76 3.84 -7.41
C GLU A 160 14.44 5.20 -7.22
N ARG A 161 13.76 6.31 -7.54
CA ARG A 161 14.29 7.66 -7.30
C ARG A 161 14.50 7.97 -5.82
N LEU A 162 13.57 7.55 -4.95
CA LEU A 162 13.75 7.68 -3.50
C LEU A 162 14.91 6.84 -2.98
N LEU A 163 15.10 5.63 -3.53
CA LEU A 163 16.23 4.76 -3.19
C LEU A 163 17.57 5.40 -3.55
N GLU A 164 17.68 6.00 -4.74
CA GLU A 164 18.90 6.68 -5.17
C GLU A 164 19.28 7.83 -4.22
N ILE A 165 18.29 8.61 -3.78
CA ILE A 165 18.50 9.71 -2.82
C ILE A 165 18.95 9.15 -1.46
N ALA A 166 18.30 8.10 -0.97
CA ALA A 166 18.71 7.43 0.27
C ALA A 166 20.14 6.90 0.19
N ASP A 167 20.51 6.21 -0.90
CA ASP A 167 21.85 5.65 -1.10
C ASP A 167 22.93 6.75 -1.16
N GLN A 168 22.66 7.88 -1.83
CA GLN A 168 23.57 9.02 -1.87
C GLN A 168 23.77 9.67 -0.49
N LEU A 169 22.67 9.90 0.25
CA LEU A 169 22.73 10.47 1.60
C LEU A 169 23.44 9.52 2.56
N ALA A 170 23.12 8.23 2.50
CA ALA A 170 23.72 7.23 3.35
C ALA A 170 25.23 7.15 3.13
N ALA A 171 25.68 7.07 1.87
CA ALA A 171 27.10 7.04 1.52
C ALA A 171 27.86 8.28 1.98
N LYS A 172 27.24 9.47 1.87
CA LYS A 172 27.86 10.74 2.29
C LYS A 172 28.04 10.86 3.79
N HIS A 173 27.17 10.22 4.58
CA HIS A 173 27.07 10.40 6.03
C HIS A 173 27.41 9.14 6.84
N ASP A 174 27.92 8.09 6.18
CA ASP A 174 28.27 6.80 6.80
C ASP A 174 27.06 6.09 7.45
N LEU A 175 25.92 6.13 6.77
CA LEU A 175 24.63 5.59 7.24
C LEU A 175 24.13 4.39 6.41
N GLN A 176 24.99 3.76 5.60
CA GLN A 176 24.61 2.65 4.71
C GLN A 176 24.05 1.44 5.48
N TYR A 177 24.39 1.29 6.76
CA TYR A 177 23.85 0.26 7.63
C TYR A 177 22.32 0.34 7.78
N LEU A 178 21.72 1.51 7.55
CA LEU A 178 20.26 1.71 7.62
C LEU A 178 19.51 1.04 6.48
N LYS A 179 20.18 0.70 5.37
CA LYS A 179 19.55 0.13 4.17
C LYS A 179 18.84 -1.19 4.46
N ASP A 180 19.49 -2.04 5.25
CA ASP A 180 19.01 -3.37 5.61
C ASP A 180 18.25 -3.38 6.95
N GLN A 181 18.29 -2.27 7.68
CA GLN A 181 17.55 -2.13 8.93
C GLN A 181 16.05 -2.05 8.65
N HIS A 182 15.26 -2.88 9.32
CA HIS A 182 13.80 -2.90 9.16
C HIS A 182 13.12 -1.94 10.13
N LEU A 183 13.44 -2.03 11.43
CA LEU A 183 12.83 -1.20 12.46
C LEU A 183 13.44 0.21 12.46
N PRO A 184 12.64 1.26 12.71
CA PRO A 184 13.16 2.62 12.84
C PRO A 184 14.33 2.69 13.85
N PRO A 185 15.39 3.46 13.57
CA PRO A 185 16.47 3.66 14.51
C PRO A 185 15.95 4.34 15.79
N ASP A 186 16.52 3.96 16.94
CA ASP A 186 16.19 4.55 18.25
C ASP A 186 16.85 5.92 18.42
N ILE A 187 16.37 6.88 17.63
CA ILE A 187 16.85 8.26 17.54
C ILE A 187 15.67 9.19 17.25
N GLU A 188 15.89 10.50 17.39
CA GLU A 188 14.87 11.50 17.11
C GLU A 188 14.36 11.44 15.66
N VAL A 189 13.04 11.40 15.48
CA VAL A 189 12.38 11.43 14.17
C VAL A 189 12.60 12.82 13.54
N GLY A 190 13.08 12.84 12.30
CA GLY A 190 13.47 14.06 11.59
C GLY A 190 14.97 14.38 11.66
N SER A 191 15.74 13.67 12.50
CA SER A 191 17.20 13.64 12.37
C SER A 191 17.64 12.97 11.07
N LEU A 192 18.85 13.27 10.60
CA LEU A 192 19.34 12.72 9.32
C LEU A 192 19.28 11.19 9.23
N PRO A 193 19.71 10.40 10.25
CA PRO A 193 19.62 8.95 10.12
C PRO A 193 18.15 8.45 10.15
N SER A 194 17.22 9.12 10.84
CA SER A 194 15.82 8.71 10.77
C SER A 194 15.19 9.09 9.44
N GLN A 195 15.55 10.23 8.84
CA GLN A 195 15.15 10.61 7.47
C GLN A 195 15.66 9.61 6.42
N VAL A 196 16.93 9.19 6.51
CA VAL A 196 17.50 8.17 5.60
C VAL A 196 16.76 6.84 5.73
N HIS A 197 16.43 6.42 6.95
CA HIS A 197 15.63 5.22 7.18
C HIS A 197 14.20 5.34 6.62
N ILE A 198 13.54 6.49 6.78
CA ILE A 198 12.22 6.76 6.18
C ILE A 198 12.29 6.60 4.66
N LEU A 199 13.32 7.16 4.02
CA LEU A 199 13.50 7.05 2.57
C LEU A 199 13.70 5.60 2.13
N TYR A 200 14.53 4.82 2.83
CA TYR A 200 14.72 3.40 2.53
C TYR A 200 13.43 2.59 2.71
N ALA A 201 12.68 2.82 3.79
CA ALA A 201 11.42 2.13 4.03
C ALA A 201 10.36 2.47 2.96
N ALA A 202 10.22 3.75 2.61
CA ALA A 202 9.33 4.20 1.54
C ALA A 202 9.71 3.58 0.19
N ALA A 203 10.99 3.65 -0.18
CA ALA A 203 11.49 3.11 -1.44
C ALA A 203 11.28 1.60 -1.53
N ARG A 204 11.58 0.86 -0.47
CA ARG A 204 11.38 -0.59 -0.40
C ARG A 204 9.92 -0.97 -0.64
N TRP A 205 9.00 -0.30 0.05
CA TRP A 205 7.55 -0.50 -0.09
C TRP A 205 7.08 -0.22 -1.53
N LEU A 206 7.47 0.94 -2.09
CA LEU A 206 7.11 1.34 -3.45
C LEU A 206 7.67 0.38 -4.50
N ILE A 207 8.94 0.00 -4.38
CA ILE A 207 9.60 -0.93 -5.30
C ILE A 207 8.95 -2.32 -5.21
N PHE A 208 8.63 -2.79 -4.01
CA PHE A 208 7.96 -4.08 -3.82
C PHE A 208 6.61 -4.10 -4.54
N TYR A 209 5.74 -3.11 -4.29
CA TYR A 209 4.43 -3.07 -4.93
C TYR A 209 4.52 -2.82 -6.43
N GLY A 210 5.36 -1.88 -6.87
CA GLY A 210 5.57 -1.57 -8.28
C GLY A 210 6.05 -2.78 -9.09
N LYS A 211 7.06 -3.52 -8.60
CA LYS A 211 7.53 -4.77 -9.25
C LYS A 211 6.47 -5.86 -9.32
N ASN A 212 5.53 -5.86 -8.38
CA ASN A 212 4.44 -6.83 -8.33
C ASN A 212 3.19 -6.36 -9.08
N GLY A 213 3.25 -5.25 -9.82
CA GLY A 213 2.16 -4.76 -10.66
C GLY A 213 1.12 -3.91 -9.91
N HIS A 214 1.43 -3.49 -8.68
CA HIS A 214 0.58 -2.64 -7.86
C HIS A 214 1.03 -1.18 -7.95
N GLY A 215 0.04 -0.29 -8.09
CA GLY A 215 0.23 1.14 -7.85
C GLY A 215 -0.02 1.51 -6.39
N PHE A 216 -0.13 2.80 -6.10
CA PHE A 216 -0.66 3.28 -4.83
C PHE A 216 -1.64 4.44 -5.01
N GLU A 217 -2.65 4.50 -4.14
CA GLU A 217 -3.55 5.64 -3.93
C GLU A 217 -2.96 6.54 -2.84
N ALA A 218 -2.86 7.83 -3.15
CA ALA A 218 -2.57 8.86 -2.16
C ALA A 218 -3.87 9.27 -1.45
N ASP A 219 -3.98 8.94 -0.17
CA ASP A 219 -5.14 9.20 0.69
C ASP A 219 -4.78 10.23 1.78
N GLU A 220 -5.67 11.18 2.08
CA GLU A 220 -5.42 12.32 3.00
C GLU A 220 -6.15 12.20 4.35
#